data_AF-A0A3A4PKF6-F1
#
_entry.id   AF-A0A3A4PKF6-F1
#
_cell.length_a   1.000
_cell.length_b   1.000
_cell.length_c   1.000
_cell.angle_alpha   90.00
_cell.angle_beta   90.00
_cell.angle_gamma   90.00
#
_symmetry.space_group_name_H-M   'P 1'
#
loop_
_entity.id
_entity.type
_entity.pdbx_description
1 polymer ?
#
loop_
_entity_poly.entity_id
_entity_poly.type
_entity_poly.pdbx_seq_one_letter_code
_entity_poly.pdbx_strand_id
1 'polypeptide(L)'
;MEPSGEIAQPPRKKAGLFERASIKFRAEWVEILSAAILALATIATAWCAYQSARWSGLMTISFAKSNTARTQSTKTQTAGGQLIQVDVGIFMEYVNAVVDEQQELADFIKERWFSEELNAATDAWLALDPIDNPDSPTSPFVMPEYKSRGLELSQSYDTLADSYRKDALNDNQRSDNYVLLAVFFASVLFFAGMCTKFKQRWLQITLLTFAIIILCVGAGILLTFPVH
;
A
#
# COMPACT_ATOMS: atom_id res chain seq x y z
N MET A 1 -31.79 88.47 -16.67
CA MET A 1 -30.44 88.44 -16.10
C MET A 1 -30.43 87.37 -15.04
N GLU A 2 -29.67 86.32 -15.29
CA GLU A 2 -29.24 85.24 -14.37
C GLU A 2 -28.56 85.80 -13.10
N PRO A 3 -28.34 85.02 -12.01
CA PRO A 3 -27.73 83.67 -12.05
C PRO A 3 -28.43 82.59 -11.21
N SER A 4 -28.53 81.34 -11.68
CA SER A 4 -27.50 80.27 -11.78
C SER A 4 -27.04 79.77 -10.41
N GLY A 5 -27.40 78.52 -10.10
CA GLY A 5 -27.12 77.87 -8.82
C GLY A 5 -25.68 77.39 -8.66
N GLU A 6 -25.31 77.17 -7.40
CA GLU A 6 -24.08 76.46 -7.04
C GLU A 6 -24.37 75.54 -5.83
N ILE A 7 -24.59 74.25 -6.12
CA ILE A 7 -24.65 73.21 -5.10
C ILE A 7 -23.21 72.96 -4.66
N ALA A 8 -22.85 73.44 -3.48
CA ALA A 8 -21.54 73.23 -2.89
C ALA A 8 -21.24 71.73 -2.75
N GLN A 9 -20.26 71.23 -3.52
CA GLN A 9 -19.72 69.88 -3.38
C GLN A 9 -18.99 69.75 -2.03
N PRO A 10 -19.16 68.66 -1.27
CA PRO A 10 -18.42 68.46 -0.03
C PRO A 10 -16.91 68.27 -0.32
N PRO A 11 -16.02 68.70 0.60
CA PRO A 11 -14.59 68.73 0.35
C PRO A 11 -14.02 67.33 0.12
N ARG A 12 -13.37 67.13 -1.04
CA ARG A 12 -12.53 65.95 -1.32
C ARG A 12 -11.42 65.85 -0.28
N LYS A 13 -11.52 64.91 0.67
CA LYS A 13 -10.41 64.53 1.56
C LYS A 13 -9.17 64.20 0.72
N LYS A 14 -8.17 65.09 0.72
CA LYS A 14 -6.86 64.84 0.09
C LYS A 14 -6.06 63.92 1.02
N ALA A 15 -6.08 62.62 0.75
CA ALA A 15 -5.19 61.66 1.41
C ALA A 15 -3.73 62.15 1.29
N GLY A 16 -3.03 62.29 2.42
CA GLY A 16 -1.69 62.86 2.50
C GLY A 16 -0.66 62.02 1.74
N LEU A 17 0.44 62.65 1.27
CA LEU A 17 1.52 61.99 0.53
C LEU A 17 2.06 60.74 1.27
N PHE A 18 2.18 60.82 2.60
CA PHE A 18 2.59 59.71 3.48
C PHE A 18 1.58 58.56 3.50
N GLU A 19 0.29 58.86 3.48
CA GLU A 19 -0.78 57.85 3.42
C GLU A 19 -0.71 57.09 2.10
N ARG A 20 -0.52 57.81 0.97
CA ARG A 20 -0.32 57.21 -0.36
C ARG A 20 0.96 56.38 -0.46
N ALA A 21 2.07 56.84 0.13
CA ALA A 21 3.34 56.10 0.16
C ALA A 21 3.22 54.81 0.99
N SER A 22 2.59 54.87 2.17
CA SER A 22 2.37 53.69 3.02
C SER A 22 1.45 52.65 2.37
N ILE A 23 0.45 53.08 1.60
CA ILE A 23 -0.46 52.21 0.86
C ILE A 23 0.26 51.47 -0.27
N LYS A 24 1.15 52.15 -1.00
CA LYS A 24 2.00 51.56 -2.07
C LYS A 24 3.02 50.57 -1.50
N PHE A 25 3.78 50.96 -0.48
CA PHE A 25 4.80 50.10 0.12
C PHE A 25 4.16 48.82 0.68
N ARG A 26 3.04 48.94 1.43
CA ARG A 26 2.29 47.78 1.94
C ARG A 26 1.62 46.93 0.85
N ALA A 27 1.51 47.39 -0.40
CA ALA A 27 0.98 46.59 -1.50
C ALA A 27 2.10 45.76 -2.15
N GLU A 28 3.29 46.36 -2.32
CA GLU A 28 4.50 45.68 -2.82
C GLU A 28 4.94 44.52 -1.90
N TRP A 29 4.86 44.67 -0.57
CA TRP A 29 5.19 43.58 0.36
C TRP A 29 4.28 42.35 0.22
N VAL A 30 2.99 42.55 -0.08
CA VAL A 30 2.03 41.44 -0.30
C VAL A 30 2.38 40.68 -1.59
N GLU A 31 2.79 41.40 -2.64
CA GLU A 31 3.23 40.79 -3.90
C GLU A 31 4.51 39.97 -3.71
N ILE A 32 5.52 40.51 -3.02
CA ILE A 32 6.78 39.81 -2.73
C ILE A 32 6.51 38.56 -1.89
N LEU A 33 5.72 38.70 -0.81
CA LEU A 33 5.41 37.59 0.09
C LEU A 33 4.59 36.50 -0.62
N SER A 34 3.60 36.90 -1.42
CA SER A 34 2.84 35.97 -2.26
C SER A 34 3.75 35.22 -3.24
N ALA A 35 4.68 35.92 -3.90
CA ALA A 35 5.62 35.30 -4.83
C ALA A 35 6.53 34.29 -4.12
N ALA A 36 7.02 34.63 -2.91
CA ALA A 36 7.83 33.72 -2.09
C ALA A 36 7.04 32.46 -1.68
N ILE A 37 5.80 32.62 -1.22
CA ILE A 37 4.91 31.50 -0.85
C ILE A 37 4.64 30.60 -2.07
N LEU A 38 4.38 31.20 -3.23
CA LEU A 38 4.17 30.46 -4.48
C LEU A 38 5.42 29.64 -4.86
N ALA A 39 6.61 30.23 -4.79
CA ALA A 39 7.85 29.52 -5.10
C ALA A 39 8.09 28.34 -4.15
N LEU A 40 7.93 28.56 -2.84
CA LEU A 40 8.10 27.51 -1.83
C LEU A 40 7.08 26.38 -2.00
N ALA A 41 5.80 26.71 -2.20
CA ALA A 41 4.75 25.72 -2.41
C ALA A 41 4.98 24.93 -3.72
N THR A 42 5.51 25.56 -4.77
CA THR A 42 5.85 24.88 -6.04
C THR A 42 6.95 23.84 -5.83
N ILE A 43 8.03 24.21 -5.13
CA ILE A 43 9.14 23.28 -4.83
C ILE A 43 8.65 22.13 -3.95
N ALA A 44 7.85 22.43 -2.92
CA ALA A 44 7.29 21.41 -2.04
C ALA A 44 6.35 20.45 -2.79
N THR A 45 5.53 20.96 -3.71
CA THR A 45 4.66 20.15 -4.57
C THR A 45 5.48 19.22 -5.47
N ALA A 46 6.53 19.75 -6.12
CA ALA A 46 7.42 18.96 -6.96
C ALA A 46 8.14 17.86 -6.16
N TRP A 47 8.58 18.18 -4.94
CA TRP A 47 9.19 17.22 -4.03
C TRP A 47 8.21 16.10 -3.63
N CYS A 48 6.96 16.45 -3.31
CA CYS A 48 5.92 15.47 -3.00
C CYS A 48 5.65 14.53 -4.18
N ALA A 49 5.54 15.07 -5.40
CA ALA A 49 5.35 14.28 -6.60
C ALA A 49 6.52 13.31 -6.86
N TYR A 50 7.76 13.78 -6.67
CA TYR A 50 8.95 12.94 -6.78
C TYR A 50 8.94 11.78 -5.77
N GLN A 51 8.68 12.08 -4.49
CA GLN A 51 8.65 11.06 -3.44
C GLN A 51 7.50 10.06 -3.63
N SER A 52 6.31 10.54 -4.01
CA SER A 52 5.19 9.66 -4.36
C SER A 52 5.60 8.68 -5.48
N ALA A 53 6.21 9.16 -6.56
CA ALA A 53 6.66 8.30 -7.65
C ALA A 53 7.71 7.25 -7.20
N ARG A 54 8.64 7.64 -6.32
CA ARG A 54 9.65 6.72 -5.75
C ARG A 54 9.01 5.61 -4.92
N TRP A 55 8.10 5.96 -4.01
CA TRP A 55 7.37 4.99 -3.18
C TRP A 55 6.47 4.09 -4.02
N SER A 56 5.77 4.63 -5.02
CA SER A 56 5.00 3.82 -5.99
C SER A 56 5.87 2.84 -6.78
N GLY A 57 7.11 3.20 -7.08
CA GLY A 57 8.09 2.29 -7.70
C GLY A 57 8.43 1.10 -6.80
N LEU A 58 8.74 1.35 -5.52
CA LEU A 58 9.01 0.31 -4.53
C LEU A 58 7.80 -0.59 -4.28
N MET A 59 6.62 0.01 -4.12
CA MET A 59 5.34 -0.70 -4.05
C MET A 59 5.18 -1.67 -5.23
N THR A 60 5.43 -1.21 -6.46
CA THR A 60 5.28 -2.03 -7.67
C THR A 60 6.23 -3.22 -7.65
N ILE A 61 7.48 -3.04 -7.24
CA ILE A 61 8.47 -4.13 -7.10
C ILE A 61 8.01 -5.15 -6.05
N SER A 62 7.56 -4.67 -4.88
CA SER A 62 7.08 -5.53 -3.80
C SER A 62 5.82 -6.33 -4.19
N PHE A 63 4.87 -5.71 -4.91
CA PHE A 63 3.73 -6.44 -5.48
C PHE A 63 4.16 -7.48 -6.52
N ALA A 64 5.12 -7.17 -7.39
CA ALA A 64 5.65 -8.13 -8.35
C ALA A 64 6.28 -9.35 -7.66
N LYS A 65 7.03 -9.14 -6.57
CA LYS A 65 7.57 -10.22 -5.72
C LYS A 65 6.47 -11.04 -5.06
N SER A 66 5.45 -10.39 -4.49
CA SER A 66 4.27 -11.05 -3.91
C SER A 66 3.58 -11.96 -4.94
N ASN A 67 3.32 -11.46 -6.14
CA ASN A 67 2.65 -12.22 -7.20
C ASN A 67 3.51 -13.40 -7.69
N THR A 68 4.83 -13.21 -7.76
CA THR A 68 5.77 -14.29 -8.10
C THR A 68 5.73 -15.39 -7.04
N ALA A 69 5.81 -15.02 -5.75
CA ALA A 69 5.72 -15.97 -4.64
C ALA A 69 4.37 -16.70 -4.63
N ARG A 70 3.24 -15.98 -4.84
CA ARG A 70 1.91 -16.60 -4.95
C ARG A 70 1.82 -17.60 -6.11
N THR A 71 2.44 -17.28 -7.25
CA THR A 71 2.52 -18.21 -8.39
C THR A 71 3.30 -19.47 -8.03
N GLN A 72 4.41 -19.35 -7.29
CA GLN A 72 5.18 -20.52 -6.83
C GLN A 72 4.42 -21.35 -5.80
N SER A 73 3.68 -20.69 -4.89
CA SER A 73 2.75 -21.36 -3.98
C SER A 73 1.76 -22.23 -4.76
N THR A 74 1.00 -21.66 -5.69
CA THR A 74 0.02 -22.42 -6.49
C THR A 74 0.65 -23.56 -7.29
N LYS A 75 1.86 -23.38 -7.84
CA LYS A 75 2.60 -24.44 -8.55
C LYS A 75 2.94 -25.60 -7.61
N THR A 76 3.50 -25.30 -6.44
CA THR A 76 3.90 -26.32 -5.46
C THR A 76 2.70 -26.99 -4.79
N GLN A 77 1.62 -26.24 -4.55
CA GLN A 77 0.33 -26.80 -4.10
C GLN A 77 -0.24 -27.79 -5.09
N THR A 78 -0.25 -27.44 -6.38
CA THR A 78 -0.76 -28.31 -7.45
C THR A 78 0.09 -29.57 -7.55
N ALA A 79 1.42 -29.43 -7.57
CA ALA A 79 2.33 -30.56 -7.64
C ALA A 79 2.20 -31.47 -6.40
N GLY A 80 2.12 -30.89 -5.20
CA GLY A 80 1.88 -31.64 -3.96
C GLY A 80 0.56 -32.39 -3.98
N GLY A 81 -0.52 -31.72 -4.40
CA GLY A 81 -1.82 -32.35 -4.56
C GLY A 81 -1.81 -33.50 -5.57
N GLN A 82 -1.10 -33.36 -6.70
CA GLN A 82 -0.95 -34.44 -7.68
C GLN A 82 -0.23 -35.65 -7.09
N LEU A 83 0.85 -35.43 -6.33
CA LEU A 83 1.58 -36.52 -5.65
C LEU A 83 0.71 -37.21 -4.60
N ILE A 84 -0.07 -36.45 -3.83
CA ILE A 84 -1.03 -37.01 -2.88
C ILE A 84 -2.04 -37.93 -3.59
N GLN A 85 -2.56 -37.52 -4.75
CA GLN A 85 -3.49 -38.35 -5.51
C GLN A 85 -2.84 -39.62 -6.07
N VAL A 86 -1.56 -39.55 -6.46
CA VAL A 86 -0.78 -40.74 -6.84
C VAL A 86 -0.63 -41.67 -5.64
N ASP A 87 -0.24 -41.14 -4.47
CA ASP A 87 -0.10 -41.91 -3.24
C ASP A 87 -1.42 -42.57 -2.82
N VAL A 88 -2.56 -41.85 -2.92
CA VAL A 88 -3.90 -42.41 -2.67
C VAL A 88 -4.20 -43.58 -3.61
N GLY A 89 -3.86 -43.44 -4.90
CA GLY A 89 -4.05 -44.51 -5.87
C GLY A 89 -3.20 -45.75 -5.55
N ILE A 90 -1.93 -45.56 -5.21
CA ILE A 90 -1.01 -46.64 -4.82
C ILE A 90 -1.47 -47.30 -3.51
N PHE A 91 -1.91 -46.51 -2.54
CA PHE A 91 -2.43 -47.03 -1.27
C PHE A 91 -3.69 -47.87 -1.46
N MET A 92 -4.62 -47.45 -2.33
CA MET A 92 -5.81 -48.25 -2.64
C MET A 92 -5.43 -49.60 -3.28
N GLU A 93 -4.42 -49.64 -4.15
CA GLU A 93 -3.93 -50.90 -4.72
C GLU A 93 -3.30 -51.80 -3.66
N TYR A 94 -2.52 -51.22 -2.75
CA TYR A 94 -1.98 -51.94 -1.59
C TYR A 94 -3.10 -52.53 -0.71
N VAL A 95 -4.13 -51.75 -0.38
CA VAL A 95 -5.28 -52.21 0.41
C VAL A 95 -6.00 -53.35 -0.30
N ASN A 96 -6.24 -53.26 -1.60
CA ASN A 96 -6.85 -54.35 -2.38
C ASN A 96 -6.00 -55.62 -2.33
N ALA A 97 -4.68 -55.51 -2.50
CA ALA A 97 -3.77 -56.66 -2.43
C ALA A 97 -3.78 -57.32 -1.04
N VAL A 98 -3.88 -56.54 0.03
CA VAL A 98 -4.01 -57.06 1.41
C VAL A 98 -5.35 -57.78 1.60
N VAL A 99 -6.46 -57.19 1.12
CA VAL A 99 -7.80 -57.79 1.24
C VAL A 99 -7.95 -59.07 0.42
N ASP A 100 -7.33 -59.13 -0.76
CA ASP A 100 -7.32 -60.31 -1.63
C ASP A 100 -6.28 -61.37 -1.20
N GLU A 101 -5.66 -61.20 -0.04
CA GLU A 101 -4.63 -62.11 0.54
C GLU A 101 -3.39 -62.29 -0.36
N GLN A 102 -3.09 -61.32 -1.22
CA GLN A 102 -1.94 -61.30 -2.13
C GLN A 102 -0.71 -60.66 -1.46
N GLN A 103 -0.19 -61.29 -0.41
CA GLN A 103 0.87 -60.72 0.44
C GLN A 103 2.13 -60.31 -0.34
N GLU A 104 2.57 -61.12 -1.30
CA GLU A 104 3.76 -60.81 -2.12
C GLU A 104 3.58 -59.53 -2.96
N LEU A 105 2.36 -59.28 -3.45
CA LEU A 105 2.04 -58.05 -4.18
C LEU A 105 1.96 -56.85 -3.23
N ALA A 106 1.33 -57.01 -2.07
CA ALA A 106 1.22 -55.96 -1.06
C ALA A 106 2.61 -55.49 -0.59
N ASP A 107 3.51 -56.43 -0.28
CA ASP A 107 4.88 -56.15 0.14
C ASP A 107 5.65 -55.46 -0.99
N PHE A 108 5.50 -55.92 -2.25
CA PHE A 108 6.13 -55.30 -3.41
C PHE A 108 5.69 -53.83 -3.61
N ILE A 109 4.38 -53.54 -3.52
CA ILE A 109 3.85 -52.18 -3.67
C ILE A 109 4.42 -51.28 -2.57
N LYS A 110 4.39 -51.74 -1.32
CA LYS A 110 4.86 -50.98 -0.17
C LYS A 110 6.38 -50.71 -0.21
N GLU A 111 7.18 -51.71 -0.56
CA GLU A 111 8.64 -51.55 -0.60
C GLU A 111 9.11 -50.73 -1.81
N ARG A 112 8.42 -50.85 -2.96
CA ARG A 112 8.94 -50.31 -4.23
C ARG A 112 8.23 -49.07 -4.73
N TRP A 113 6.93 -48.92 -4.49
CA TRP A 113 6.10 -47.87 -5.09
C TRP A 113 5.68 -46.78 -4.10
N PHE A 114 5.59 -47.11 -2.81
CA PHE A 114 5.25 -46.10 -1.80
C PHE A 114 6.33 -45.01 -1.74
N SER A 115 5.88 -43.77 -1.65
CA SER A 115 6.74 -42.65 -1.28
C SER A 115 7.24 -42.82 0.17
N GLU A 116 8.36 -42.19 0.50
CA GLU A 116 8.89 -42.20 1.88
C GLU A 116 7.87 -41.63 2.88
N GLU A 117 7.16 -40.57 2.48
CA GLU A 117 6.10 -39.91 3.24
C GLU A 117 4.91 -40.87 3.49
N LEU A 118 4.45 -41.58 2.45
CA LEU A 118 3.37 -42.56 2.55
C LEU A 118 3.77 -43.78 3.39
N ASN A 119 5.00 -44.27 3.25
CA ASN A 119 5.50 -45.40 4.04
C ASN A 119 5.52 -45.06 5.54
N ALA A 120 6.13 -43.94 5.92
CA ALA A 120 6.19 -43.51 7.32
C ALA A 120 4.78 -43.34 7.93
N ALA A 121 3.87 -42.74 7.17
CA ALA A 121 2.48 -42.56 7.61
C ALA A 121 1.71 -43.88 7.71
N THR A 122 1.89 -44.79 6.75
CA THR A 122 1.21 -46.08 6.75
C THR A 122 1.71 -46.98 7.86
N ASP A 123 3.02 -47.01 8.12
CA ASP A 123 3.60 -47.77 9.23
C ASP A 123 3.08 -47.28 10.59
N ALA A 124 3.06 -45.96 10.79
CA ALA A 124 2.51 -45.36 12.00
C ALA A 124 1.01 -45.63 12.15
N TRP A 125 0.27 -45.59 11.04
CA TRP A 125 -1.16 -45.85 11.03
C TRP A 125 -1.48 -47.33 11.33
N LEU A 126 -0.77 -48.28 10.71
CA LEU A 126 -0.93 -49.72 10.98
C LEU A 126 -0.55 -50.08 12.42
N ALA A 127 0.40 -49.38 13.03
CA ALA A 127 0.76 -49.59 14.43
C ALA A 127 -0.36 -49.22 15.43
N LEU A 128 -1.36 -48.43 14.99
CA LEU A 128 -2.55 -48.10 15.78
C LEU A 128 -3.69 -49.14 15.64
N ASP A 129 -3.44 -50.21 14.90
CA ASP A 129 -4.40 -51.29 14.63
C ASP A 129 -5.78 -50.77 14.15
N PRO A 130 -5.82 -50.10 12.99
CA PRO A 130 -6.99 -49.35 12.53
C PRO A 130 -8.19 -50.24 12.17
N ILE A 131 -8.00 -51.57 12.12
CA ILE A 131 -9.07 -52.53 11.84
C ILE A 131 -9.89 -52.79 13.11
N ASP A 132 -9.22 -52.98 14.24
CA ASP A 132 -9.87 -53.33 15.51
C ASP A 132 -10.08 -52.11 16.43
N ASN A 133 -9.43 -50.99 16.14
CA ASN A 133 -9.53 -49.76 16.93
C ASN A 133 -10.37 -48.66 16.22
N PRO A 134 -11.61 -48.40 16.67
CA PRO A 134 -12.46 -47.37 16.07
C PRO A 134 -12.01 -45.92 16.35
N ASP A 135 -11.12 -45.69 17.32
CA ASP A 135 -10.54 -44.37 17.61
C ASP A 135 -9.33 -44.05 16.71
N SER A 136 -8.88 -45.00 15.89
CA SER A 136 -7.77 -44.80 14.98
C SER A 136 -8.13 -43.81 13.85
N PRO A 137 -7.16 -43.00 13.38
CA PRO A 137 -7.40 -42.10 12.26
C PRO A 137 -7.91 -42.84 11.03
N THR A 138 -8.76 -42.19 10.22
CA THR A 138 -9.48 -42.86 9.12
C THR A 138 -8.57 -43.32 7.98
N SER A 139 -7.38 -42.72 7.81
CA SER A 139 -6.40 -43.12 6.81
C SER A 139 -4.99 -42.66 7.18
N PRO A 140 -3.94 -43.22 6.55
CA PRO A 140 -2.57 -42.73 6.71
C PRO A 140 -2.41 -41.25 6.32
N PHE A 141 -3.22 -40.75 5.40
CA PHE A 141 -3.12 -39.37 4.88
C PHE A 141 -3.53 -38.29 5.87
N VAL A 142 -4.21 -38.64 6.96
CA VAL A 142 -4.54 -37.71 8.06
C VAL A 142 -3.54 -37.79 9.22
N MET A 143 -2.55 -38.68 9.12
CA MET A 143 -1.51 -38.84 10.13
C MET A 143 -0.52 -37.65 10.09
N PRO A 144 -0.03 -37.18 11.24
CA PRO A 144 1.02 -36.15 11.30
C PRO A 144 2.32 -36.52 10.55
N GLU A 145 2.58 -37.82 10.40
CA GLU A 145 3.74 -38.38 9.70
C GLU A 145 3.65 -38.18 8.17
N TYR A 146 2.43 -38.02 7.61
CA TYR A 146 2.26 -37.77 6.18
C TYR A 146 2.51 -36.29 5.86
N LYS A 147 3.77 -35.97 5.56
CA LYS A 147 4.21 -34.60 5.28
C LYS A 147 4.41 -34.35 3.79
N SER A 148 3.37 -33.87 3.12
CA SER A 148 3.50 -33.48 1.71
C SER A 148 4.46 -32.30 1.54
N ARG A 149 5.67 -32.58 1.04
CA ARG A 149 6.69 -31.55 0.77
C ARG A 149 6.17 -30.41 -0.12
N GLY A 150 5.30 -30.72 -1.08
CA GLY A 150 4.69 -29.73 -1.97
C GLY A 150 3.77 -28.75 -1.23
N LEU A 151 2.98 -29.24 -0.27
CA LEU A 151 2.10 -28.39 0.55
C LEU A 151 2.89 -27.54 1.55
N GLU A 152 3.92 -28.08 2.18
CA GLU A 152 4.80 -27.31 3.06
C GLU A 152 5.50 -26.16 2.31
N LEU A 153 6.05 -26.47 1.13
CA LEU A 153 6.65 -25.45 0.26
C LEU A 153 5.63 -24.40 -0.17
N SER A 154 4.41 -24.82 -0.54
CA SER A 154 3.32 -23.88 -0.88
C SER A 154 3.06 -22.90 0.25
N GLN A 155 2.94 -23.40 1.47
CA GLN A 155 2.68 -22.57 2.65
C GLN A 155 3.83 -21.59 2.94
N SER A 156 5.08 -22.02 2.71
CA SER A 156 6.25 -21.14 2.83
C SER A 156 6.20 -19.99 1.81
N TYR A 157 5.82 -20.28 0.56
CA TYR A 157 5.66 -19.27 -0.49
C TYR A 157 4.47 -18.34 -0.23
N ASP A 158 3.37 -18.83 0.34
CA ASP A 158 2.25 -17.98 0.73
C ASP A 158 2.65 -17.00 1.84
N THR A 159 3.38 -17.47 2.84
CA THR A 159 3.91 -16.61 3.91
C THR A 159 4.82 -15.52 3.34
N LEU A 160 5.67 -15.88 2.39
CA LEU A 160 6.56 -14.94 1.70
C LEU A 160 5.77 -13.96 0.80
N ALA A 161 4.72 -14.42 0.12
CA ALA A 161 3.85 -13.56 -0.67
C ALA A 161 3.17 -12.51 0.22
N ASP A 162 2.71 -12.92 1.40
CA ASP A 162 2.03 -12.05 2.35
C ASP A 162 2.97 -11.02 2.98
N SER A 163 4.24 -11.38 3.24
CA SER A 163 5.24 -10.40 3.70
C SER A 163 5.50 -9.34 2.64
N TYR A 164 5.74 -9.73 1.38
CA TYR A 164 5.95 -8.77 0.30
C TYR A 164 4.74 -7.89 0.03
N ARG A 165 3.53 -8.44 0.16
CA ARG A 165 2.30 -7.67 0.02
C ARG A 165 2.14 -6.65 1.13
N LYS A 166 2.50 -7.00 2.37
CA LYS A 166 2.50 -6.05 3.49
C LYS A 166 3.47 -4.90 3.24
N ASP A 167 4.67 -5.19 2.75
CA ASP A 167 5.64 -4.16 2.37
C ASP A 167 5.11 -3.26 1.25
N ALA A 168 4.50 -3.86 0.21
CA ALA A 168 3.89 -3.11 -0.88
C ALA A 168 2.79 -2.15 -0.40
N LEU A 169 1.92 -2.60 0.50
CA LEU A 169 0.86 -1.76 1.07
C LEU A 169 1.40 -0.61 1.92
N ASN A 170 2.47 -0.86 2.70
CA ASN A 170 3.14 0.20 3.46
C ASN A 170 3.75 1.26 2.54
N ASP A 171 4.39 0.83 1.45
CA ASP A 171 4.96 1.73 0.44
C ASP A 171 3.88 2.49 -0.32
N ASN A 172 2.75 1.85 -0.64
CA ASN A 172 1.59 2.52 -1.24
C ASN A 172 1.08 3.64 -0.32
N GLN A 173 0.88 3.35 0.96
CA GLN A 173 0.40 4.35 1.92
C GLN A 173 1.34 5.55 2.00
N ARG A 174 2.65 5.32 1.95
CA ARG A 174 3.65 6.40 1.92
C ARG A 174 3.52 7.24 0.65
N SER A 175 3.35 6.60 -0.51
CA SER A 175 3.09 7.33 -1.76
C SER A 175 1.84 8.20 -1.68
N ASP A 176 0.73 7.63 -1.22
CA ASP A 176 -0.55 8.33 -1.09
C ASP A 176 -0.45 9.53 -0.13
N ASN A 177 0.29 9.38 0.97
CA ASN A 177 0.54 10.47 1.91
C ASN A 177 1.26 11.66 1.25
N TYR A 178 2.21 11.41 0.34
CA TYR A 178 2.86 12.48 -0.43
C TYR A 178 1.90 13.12 -1.45
N VAL A 179 1.02 12.34 -2.09
CA VAL A 179 -0.03 12.89 -2.96
C VAL A 179 -0.94 13.84 -2.20
N LEU A 180 -1.37 13.46 -0.99
CA LEU A 180 -2.18 14.34 -0.12
C LEU A 180 -1.46 15.64 0.23
N LEU A 181 -0.16 15.59 0.54
CA LEU A 181 0.65 16.79 0.78
C LEU A 181 0.76 17.68 -0.46
N ALA A 182 0.91 17.10 -1.66
CA ALA A 182 0.89 17.86 -2.91
C ALA A 182 -0.43 18.63 -3.08
N VAL A 183 -1.57 18.04 -2.71
CA VAL A 183 -2.88 18.71 -2.74
C VAL A 183 -2.96 19.88 -1.73
N PHE A 184 -2.38 19.73 -0.54
CA PHE A 184 -2.25 20.84 0.41
C PHE A 184 -1.43 21.99 -0.18
N PHE A 185 -0.28 21.70 -0.79
CA PHE A 185 0.54 22.74 -1.43
C PHE A 185 -0.12 23.34 -2.68
N ALA A 186 -0.90 22.57 -3.45
CA ALA A 186 -1.73 23.10 -4.53
C ALA A 186 -2.76 24.12 -4.01
N SER A 187 -3.35 23.86 -2.84
CA SER A 187 -4.26 24.81 -2.19
C SER A 187 -3.54 26.10 -1.76
N VAL A 188 -2.30 25.99 -1.25
CA VAL A 188 -1.44 27.14 -0.96
C VAL A 188 -1.16 27.96 -2.22
N LEU A 189 -0.80 27.28 -3.33
CA LEU A 189 -0.56 27.92 -4.63
C LEU A 189 -1.79 28.70 -5.09
N PHE A 190 -2.97 28.10 -4.96
CA PHE A 190 -4.23 28.75 -5.31
C PHE A 190 -4.49 30.01 -4.48
N PHE A 191 -4.42 29.92 -3.16
CA PHE A 191 -4.71 31.07 -2.28
C PHE A 191 -3.69 32.20 -2.43
N ALA A 192 -2.40 31.88 -2.52
CA ALA A 192 -1.36 32.87 -2.78
C ALA A 192 -1.54 33.53 -4.15
N GLY A 193 -1.80 32.74 -5.21
CA GLY A 193 -2.04 33.26 -6.56
C GLY A 193 -3.27 34.18 -6.63
N MET A 194 -4.38 33.78 -6.02
CA MET A 194 -5.64 34.53 -6.01
C MET A 194 -5.56 35.83 -5.20
N CYS A 195 -4.74 35.88 -4.14
CA CYS A 195 -4.54 37.07 -3.31
C CYS A 195 -4.19 38.30 -4.17
N THR A 196 -3.32 38.15 -5.17
CA THR A 196 -2.87 39.25 -6.03
C THR A 196 -3.97 39.84 -6.94
N LYS A 197 -5.08 39.13 -7.15
CA LYS A 197 -6.17 39.55 -8.04
C LYS A 197 -7.23 40.41 -7.35
N PHE A 198 -7.33 40.36 -6.03
CA PHE A 198 -8.33 41.12 -5.28
C PHE A 198 -7.85 42.56 -5.03
N LYS A 199 -8.74 43.54 -5.24
CA LYS A 199 -8.46 44.96 -4.91
C LYS A 199 -8.71 45.29 -3.44
N GLN A 200 -9.54 44.49 -2.75
CA GLN A 200 -9.89 44.70 -1.35
C GLN A 200 -8.81 44.11 -0.43
N ARG A 201 -8.24 44.95 0.42
CA ARG A 201 -7.06 44.61 1.23
C ARG A 201 -7.33 43.57 2.32
N TRP A 202 -8.53 43.56 2.91
CA TRP A 202 -8.93 42.50 3.83
C TRP A 202 -8.82 41.15 3.13
N LEU A 203 -9.45 40.98 1.97
CA LEU A 203 -9.51 39.69 1.27
C LEU A 203 -8.10 39.16 0.94
N GLN A 204 -7.19 40.05 0.54
CA GLN A 204 -5.77 39.73 0.33
C GLN A 204 -5.13 39.15 1.60
N ILE A 205 -5.25 39.86 2.72
CA ILE A 205 -4.66 39.45 4.00
C ILE A 205 -5.25 38.12 4.45
N THR A 206 -6.57 37.94 4.40
CA THR A 206 -7.20 36.67 4.84
C THR A 206 -6.73 35.48 4.02
N LEU A 207 -6.70 35.60 2.69
CA LEU A 207 -6.24 34.51 1.82
C LEU A 207 -4.76 34.18 2.06
N LEU A 208 -3.93 35.21 2.23
CA LEU A 208 -2.51 35.05 2.46
C LEU A 208 -2.23 34.43 3.84
N THR A 209 -2.99 34.80 4.88
CA THR A 209 -2.90 34.15 6.20
C THR A 209 -3.28 32.67 6.11
N PHE A 210 -4.36 32.33 5.41
CA PHE A 210 -4.73 30.92 5.17
C PHE A 210 -3.62 30.15 4.43
N ALA A 211 -3.06 30.76 3.37
CA ALA A 211 -1.97 30.15 2.60
C ALA A 211 -0.73 29.88 3.48
N ILE A 212 -0.35 30.82 4.34
CA ILE A 212 0.78 30.64 5.29
C ILE A 212 0.48 29.51 6.27
N ILE A 213 -0.72 29.47 6.86
CA ILE A 213 -1.08 28.42 7.83
C ILE A 213 -0.97 27.04 7.18
N ILE A 214 -1.57 26.86 6.00
CA ILE A 214 -1.54 25.58 5.28
C ILE A 214 -0.10 25.23 4.88
N LEU A 215 0.71 26.21 4.43
CA LEU A 215 2.11 25.99 4.10
C LEU A 215 2.91 25.53 5.31
N CYS A 216 2.77 26.18 6.46
CA CYS A 216 3.48 25.81 7.69
C CYS A 216 3.07 24.43 8.20
N VAL A 217 1.78 24.11 8.19
CA VAL A 217 1.27 22.78 8.58
C VAL A 217 1.77 21.72 7.61
N GLY A 218 1.62 21.94 6.30
CA GLY A 218 2.08 21.02 5.26
C GLY A 218 3.59 20.79 5.31
N ALA A 219 4.39 21.85 5.49
CA ALA A 219 5.84 21.74 5.64
C ALA A 219 6.24 21.01 6.93
N GLY A 220 5.54 21.27 8.04
CA GLY A 220 5.76 20.55 9.30
C GLY A 220 5.51 19.05 9.17
N ILE A 221 4.43 18.65 8.50
CA ILE A 221 4.12 17.24 8.21
C ILE A 221 5.13 16.66 7.21
N LEU A 222 5.50 17.41 6.18
CA LEU A 222 6.48 16.94 5.18
C LEU A 222 7.83 16.57 5.82
N LEU A 223 8.25 17.32 6.84
CA LEU A 223 9.49 17.05 7.57
C LEU A 223 9.45 15.78 8.44
N THR A 224 8.27 15.27 8.78
CA THR A 224 8.13 14.02 9.56
C THR A 224 8.04 12.77 8.69
N PHE A 225 7.84 12.93 7.38
CA PHE A 225 7.65 11.80 6.47
C PHE A 225 8.96 11.15 6.03
N PRO A 226 8.99 9.81 5.87
CA PRO A 226 10.20 9.08 5.50
C PRO A 226 10.61 9.37 4.05
N VAL A 227 11.88 9.74 3.90
CA VAL A 227 12.53 10.08 2.62
C VAL A 227 13.29 8.89 2.05
N HIS A 228 13.14 8.64 0.75
CA HIS A 228 13.80 7.56 0.01
C HIS A 228 14.62 8.04 -1.20
#